data_AF-A0A140LIU6-F1
#
_entry.id   AF-A0A140LIU6-F1
#
_cell.length_a   1.000
_cell.length_b   1.000
_cell.length_c   1.000
_cell.angle_alpha   90.00
_cell.angle_beta   90.00
_cell.angle_gamma   90.00
#
_symmetry.space_group_name_H-M   'P 1'
#
loop_
_entity.id
_entity.type
_entity.pdbx_description
1 polymer ?
#
loop_
_entity_poly.entity_id
_entity_poly.type
_entity_poly.pdbx_seq_one_letter_code
_entity_poly.pdbx_strand_id
1 'polypeptide(L)'
;MRQQQVKVTQELRNIQGEQMTKLQAKHQAECDLLEDMRTFSQKKAAIEREYAQGIQKLASQYLKRDWPGIKTDDRNDYRSMYPVWKSFLEGTMQVAQSRINICENYKNFISEPARAVRSLKEQQLKRCVDQLTKIQTELQETVKDLVKGKKKYFETEQMAHAVREKADIEAKSKLSLFQ
;
A
#
# COMPACT_ATOMS: atom_id res chain seq x y z
N MET A 1 2.60 16.35 -40.77
CA MET A 1 3.46 16.68 -39.59
C MET A 1 2.71 17.21 -38.36
N ARG A 2 1.85 18.24 -38.46
CA ARG A 2 1.12 18.76 -37.27
C ARG A 2 0.26 17.71 -36.55
N GLN A 3 -0.43 16.82 -37.28
CA GLN A 3 -1.21 15.73 -36.68
C GLN A 3 -0.36 14.76 -35.85
N GLN A 4 0.83 14.39 -36.32
CA GLN A 4 1.74 13.49 -35.59
C GLN A 4 2.26 14.14 -34.30
N GLN A 5 2.46 15.47 -34.28
CA GLN A 5 2.92 16.18 -33.09
C GLN A 5 1.83 16.30 -32.02
N VAL A 6 0.60 16.62 -32.41
CA VAL A 6 -0.56 16.64 -31.49
C VAL A 6 -0.76 15.25 -30.88
N LYS A 7 -0.55 14.19 -31.67
CA LYS A 7 -0.63 12.80 -31.23
C LYS A 7 0.40 12.49 -30.13
N VAL A 8 1.67 12.86 -30.30
CA VAL A 8 2.73 12.60 -29.30
C VAL A 8 2.47 13.31 -27.97
N THR A 9 2.07 14.58 -27.98
CA THR A 9 1.80 15.30 -26.72
C THR A 9 0.56 14.74 -26.00
N GLN A 10 -0.45 14.28 -26.75
CA GLN A 10 -1.62 13.65 -26.16
C GLN A 10 -1.30 12.26 -25.58
N GLU A 11 -0.55 11.44 -26.32
CA GLU A 11 -0.09 10.13 -25.86
C GLU A 11 0.73 10.24 -24.57
N LEU A 12 1.65 11.21 -24.49
CA LEU A 12 2.41 11.48 -23.26
C LEU A 12 1.49 11.72 -22.06
N ARG A 13 0.50 12.62 -22.21
CA ARG A 13 -0.44 12.94 -21.12
C ARG A 13 -1.27 11.72 -20.72
N ASN A 14 -1.72 10.93 -21.68
CA ASN A 14 -2.48 9.71 -21.42
C ASN A 14 -1.64 8.71 -20.61
N ILE A 15 -0.39 8.46 -21.01
CA ILE A 15 0.53 7.56 -20.31
C ILE A 15 0.80 8.06 -18.89
N GLN A 16 1.06 9.36 -18.72
CA GLN A 16 1.30 9.97 -17.41
C GLN A 16 0.08 9.84 -16.48
N GLY A 17 -1.13 10.03 -17.02
CA GLY A 17 -2.38 9.80 -16.30
C GLY A 17 -2.55 8.34 -15.88
N GLU A 18 -2.31 7.39 -16.78
CA GLU A 18 -2.36 5.96 -16.45
C GLU A 18 -1.35 5.56 -15.37
N GLN A 19 -0.12 6.07 -15.45
CA GLN A 19 0.92 5.82 -14.45
C GLN A 19 0.46 6.30 -13.06
N MET A 20 -0.12 7.50 -12.99
CA MET A 20 -0.65 8.06 -11.75
C MET A 20 -1.78 7.20 -11.18
N THR A 21 -2.75 6.82 -12.02
CA THR A 21 -3.88 5.98 -11.62
C THR A 21 -3.41 4.62 -11.11
N LYS A 22 -2.47 3.97 -11.81
CA LYS A 22 -1.91 2.66 -11.39
C LYS A 22 -1.17 2.77 -10.05
N LEU A 23 -0.39 3.82 -9.85
CA LEU A 23 0.33 4.08 -8.60
C LEU A 23 -0.65 4.27 -7.43
N GLN A 24 -1.67 5.11 -7.61
CA GLN A 24 -2.69 5.37 -6.60
C GLN A 24 -3.51 4.12 -6.29
N ALA A 25 -3.91 3.35 -7.31
CA ALA A 25 -4.63 2.09 -7.12
C ALA A 25 -3.82 1.06 -6.33
N LYS A 26 -2.53 0.88 -6.66
CA LYS A 26 -1.64 -0.01 -5.90
C LYS A 26 -1.51 0.45 -4.44
N HIS A 27 -1.32 1.75 -4.22
CA HIS A 27 -1.23 2.31 -2.88
C HIS A 27 -2.51 2.08 -2.07
N GLN A 28 -3.68 2.31 -2.68
CA GLN A 28 -4.97 2.10 -2.05
C GLN A 28 -5.14 0.63 -1.63
N ALA A 29 -4.84 -0.31 -2.53
CA ALA A 29 -4.92 -1.75 -2.23
C ALA A 29 -4.02 -2.16 -1.04
N GLU A 30 -2.81 -1.60 -0.93
CA GLU A 30 -1.94 -1.84 0.21
C GLU A 30 -2.49 -1.25 1.52
N CYS A 31 -3.14 -0.08 1.47
CA CYS A 31 -3.78 0.53 2.64
C CYS A 31 -5.02 -0.26 3.08
N ASP A 32 -5.82 -0.73 2.13
CA ASP A 32 -6.99 -1.57 2.39
C ASP A 32 -6.56 -2.90 3.03
N LEU A 33 -5.46 -3.50 2.57
CA LEU A 33 -4.89 -4.69 3.20
C LEU A 33 -4.46 -4.44 4.65
N LEU A 34 -3.82 -3.30 4.94
CA LEU A 34 -3.45 -2.93 6.31
C LEU A 34 -4.69 -2.76 7.20
N GLU A 35 -5.77 -2.20 6.65
CA GLU A 35 -7.04 -2.04 7.35
C GLU A 35 -7.73 -3.38 7.61
N ASP A 36 -7.67 -4.30 6.64
CA ASP A 36 -8.20 -5.65 6.79
C ASP A 36 -7.42 -6.44 7.83
N MET A 37 -6.08 -6.43 7.78
CA MET A 37 -5.23 -7.02 8.82
C MET A 37 -5.56 -6.47 10.21
N ARG A 38 -5.73 -5.15 10.33
CA ARG A 38 -6.12 -4.50 11.58
C ARG A 38 -7.47 -5.02 12.06
N THR A 39 -8.48 -5.02 11.20
CA THR A 39 -9.85 -5.44 11.53
C THR A 39 -9.92 -6.91 11.88
N PHE A 40 -9.28 -7.78 11.10
CA PHE A 40 -9.18 -9.21 11.37
C PHE A 40 -8.53 -9.47 12.73
N SER A 41 -7.41 -8.81 13.03
CA SER A 41 -6.71 -8.99 14.31
C SER A 41 -7.59 -8.59 15.52
N GLN A 42 -8.38 -7.52 15.38
CA GLN A 42 -9.31 -7.08 16.42
C GLN A 42 -10.45 -8.08 16.64
N LYS A 43 -11.06 -8.57 15.56
CA LYS A 43 -12.10 -9.60 15.61
C LYS A 43 -11.57 -10.89 16.23
N LYS A 44 -10.38 -11.34 15.81
CA LYS A 44 -9.72 -12.51 16.38
C LYS A 44 -9.47 -12.34 17.89
N ALA A 45 -8.95 -11.18 18.32
CA ALA A 45 -8.69 -10.91 19.72
C ALA A 45 -9.98 -10.87 20.57
N ALA A 46 -11.09 -10.40 20.01
CA ALA A 46 -12.40 -10.44 20.67
C ALA A 46 -12.88 -11.88 20.88
N ILE A 47 -12.86 -12.70 19.83
CA ILE A 47 -13.27 -14.11 19.88
C ILE A 47 -12.43 -14.90 20.89
N GLU A 48 -11.10 -14.75 20.84
CA GLU A 48 -10.19 -15.43 21.76
C GLU A 48 -10.39 -14.99 23.21
N ARG A 49 -10.71 -13.71 23.44
CA ARG A 49 -11.04 -13.18 24.77
C ARG A 49 -12.32 -13.80 25.31
N GLU A 50 -13.38 -13.85 24.49
CA GLU A 50 -14.66 -14.47 24.89
C GLU A 50 -14.49 -15.95 25.20
N TYR A 51 -13.75 -16.68 24.36
CA TYR A 51 -13.42 -18.09 24.61
C TYR A 51 -12.68 -18.27 25.94
N ALA A 52 -11.62 -17.49 26.17
CA ALA A 52 -10.83 -17.59 27.40
C ALA A 52 -11.65 -17.22 28.64
N GLN A 53 -12.49 -16.20 28.57
CA GLN A 53 -13.42 -15.82 29.65
C GLN A 53 -14.45 -16.92 29.93
N GLY A 54 -14.96 -17.60 28.89
CA GLY A 54 -15.85 -18.75 29.02
C GLY A 54 -15.20 -19.90 29.78
N ILE A 55 -13.97 -20.26 29.41
CA ILE A 55 -13.18 -21.29 30.10
C ILE A 55 -12.88 -20.89 31.55
N GLN A 56 -12.48 -19.64 31.79
CA GLN A 56 -12.19 -19.14 33.13
C GLN A 56 -13.43 -19.21 34.04
N LYS A 57 -14.59 -18.80 33.52
CA LYS A 57 -15.88 -18.87 34.24
C LYS A 57 -16.24 -20.32 34.56
N LEU A 58 -16.10 -21.24 33.61
CA LEU A 58 -16.36 -22.67 33.80
C LEU A 58 -15.44 -23.26 34.88
N ALA A 59 -14.13 -23.05 34.77
CA ALA A 59 -13.18 -23.57 35.76
C ALA A 59 -13.44 -23.00 37.16
N SER A 60 -13.75 -21.70 37.26
CA SER A 60 -14.09 -21.04 38.53
C SER A 60 -15.36 -21.62 39.16
N GLN A 61 -16.39 -21.95 38.37
CA GLN A 61 -17.61 -22.58 38.89
C GLN A 61 -17.33 -23.93 39.55
N TYR A 62 -16.47 -24.75 38.93
CA TYR A 62 -16.14 -26.07 39.48
C TYR A 62 -15.15 -26.01 40.65
N LEU A 63 -14.28 -25.00 40.69
CA LEU A 63 -13.38 -24.77 41.83
C LEU A 63 -14.13 -24.35 43.10
N LYS A 64 -15.25 -23.64 42.95
CA LYS A 64 -16.11 -23.23 44.07
C LYS A 64 -17.03 -24.35 44.57
N ARG A 65 -17.03 -25.52 43.91
CA ARG A 65 -17.91 -26.63 44.30
C ARG A 65 -17.31 -27.41 45.46
N ASP A 66 -18.05 -27.45 46.56
CA ASP A 66 -17.76 -28.31 47.70
C ASP A 66 -18.09 -29.77 47.38
N TRP A 67 -17.26 -30.68 47.89
CA TRP A 67 -17.43 -32.11 47.73
C TRP A 67 -17.64 -32.78 49.09
N PRO A 68 -18.86 -33.21 49.42
CA PRO A 68 -19.16 -33.87 50.68
C PRO A 68 -18.29 -35.11 50.88
N GLY A 69 -17.69 -35.25 52.06
CA GLY A 69 -16.86 -36.40 52.41
C GLY A 69 -15.39 -36.33 51.97
N ILE A 70 -14.98 -35.29 51.25
CA ILE A 70 -13.57 -35.05 50.92
C ILE A 70 -12.97 -34.08 51.94
N LYS A 71 -12.08 -34.57 52.82
CA LYS A 71 -11.36 -33.74 53.79
C LYS A 71 -10.12 -33.13 53.12
N THR A 72 -10.03 -31.80 53.08
CA THR A 72 -8.95 -31.07 52.40
C THR A 72 -7.65 -30.94 53.20
N ASP A 73 -7.64 -31.37 54.48
CA ASP A 73 -6.58 -31.05 55.46
C ASP A 73 -5.62 -32.24 55.76
N ASP A 74 -5.94 -33.45 55.29
CA ASP A 74 -5.07 -34.61 55.51
C ASP A 74 -3.91 -34.61 54.50
N ARG A 75 -2.76 -34.05 54.93
CA ARG A 75 -1.48 -33.97 54.19
C ARG A 75 -0.90 -35.32 53.69
N ASN A 76 -1.61 -36.43 53.90
CA ASN A 76 -1.15 -37.78 53.60
C ASN A 76 -2.01 -38.52 52.57
N ASP A 77 -3.08 -37.92 52.03
CA ASP A 77 -3.97 -38.63 51.11
C ASP A 77 -3.56 -38.46 49.64
N TYR A 78 -2.39 -38.98 49.29
CA TYR A 78 -1.92 -39.11 47.90
C TYR A 78 -2.81 -40.05 47.04
N ARG A 79 -3.86 -40.65 47.63
CA ARG A 79 -4.86 -41.51 46.96
C ARG A 79 -6.15 -40.77 46.57
N SER A 80 -6.34 -39.52 47.00
CA SER A 80 -7.55 -38.76 46.66
C SER A 80 -7.47 -38.17 45.25
N MET A 81 -8.52 -38.38 44.45
CA MET A 81 -8.63 -37.79 43.11
C MET A 81 -8.92 -36.28 43.12
N TYR A 82 -9.34 -35.72 44.27
CA TYR A 82 -9.76 -34.33 44.35
C TYR A 82 -8.61 -33.31 44.18
N PRO A 83 -7.44 -33.44 44.84
CA PRO A 83 -6.30 -32.57 44.57
C PRO A 83 -5.84 -32.58 43.11
N VAL A 84 -5.91 -33.74 42.43
CA VAL A 84 -5.59 -33.86 41.00
C VAL A 84 -6.60 -33.07 40.16
N TRP A 85 -7.88 -33.24 40.41
CA TRP A 85 -8.95 -32.48 39.74
C TRP A 85 -8.84 -30.98 40.00
N LYS A 86 -8.56 -30.58 41.24
CA LYS A 86 -8.36 -29.17 41.62
C LYS A 86 -7.18 -28.57 40.87
N SER A 87 -6.03 -29.25 40.85
CA SER A 87 -4.83 -28.81 40.11
C SER A 87 -5.11 -28.66 38.60
N PHE A 88 -5.88 -29.59 38.00
CA PHE A 88 -6.32 -29.48 36.62
C PHE A 88 -7.15 -28.21 36.35
N LEU A 89 -8.10 -27.89 37.24
CA LEU A 89 -8.92 -26.69 37.12
C LEU A 89 -8.12 -25.39 37.31
N GLU A 90 -7.19 -25.38 38.27
CA GLU A 90 -6.28 -24.24 38.50
C GLU A 90 -5.36 -24.02 37.29
N GLY A 91 -4.80 -25.09 36.72
CA GLY A 91 -4.02 -25.02 35.48
C GLY A 91 -4.85 -24.51 34.30
N THR A 92 -6.11 -24.94 34.20
CA THR A 92 -7.06 -24.44 33.20
C THR A 92 -7.31 -22.93 33.36
N MET A 93 -7.48 -22.45 34.59
CA MET A 93 -7.60 -21.00 34.88
C MET A 93 -6.34 -20.23 34.48
N GLN A 94 -5.16 -20.77 34.79
CA GLN A 94 -3.90 -20.13 34.44
C GLN A 94 -3.73 -19.99 32.92
N VAL A 95 -4.07 -21.04 32.15
CA VAL A 95 -4.03 -21.00 30.68
C VAL A 95 -5.04 -19.97 30.13
N ALA A 96 -6.26 -19.94 30.67
CA ALA A 96 -7.27 -18.97 30.26
C ALA A 96 -6.83 -17.53 30.52
N GLN A 97 -6.25 -17.26 31.70
CA GLN A 97 -5.73 -15.93 32.05
C GLN A 97 -4.57 -15.51 31.14
N SER A 98 -3.65 -16.44 30.86
CA SER A 98 -2.53 -16.19 29.92
C SER A 98 -3.05 -15.80 28.53
N ARG A 99 -4.07 -16.50 28.02
CA ARG A 99 -4.72 -16.15 26.75
C ARG A 99 -5.34 -14.76 26.75
N ILE A 100 -6.03 -14.36 27.82
CA ILE A 100 -6.61 -13.01 27.94
C ILE A 100 -5.51 -11.94 27.84
N ASN A 101 -4.41 -12.12 28.57
CA ASN A 101 -3.28 -11.20 28.54
C ASN A 101 -2.65 -11.11 27.14
N ILE A 102 -2.51 -12.24 26.44
CA ILE A 102 -2.03 -12.25 25.05
C ILE A 102 -2.99 -11.49 24.14
N CYS A 103 -4.31 -11.67 24.29
CA CYS A 103 -5.33 -10.98 23.49
C CYS A 103 -5.26 -9.46 23.63
N GLU A 104 -4.96 -8.95 24.82
CA GLU A 104 -4.75 -7.51 25.05
C GLU A 104 -3.56 -6.96 24.27
N ASN A 105 -2.53 -7.78 24.07
CA ASN A 105 -1.33 -7.40 23.33
C ASN A 105 -1.49 -7.39 21.80
N TYR A 106 -2.54 -8.01 21.24
CA TYR A 106 -2.81 -7.95 19.78
C TYR A 106 -2.96 -6.50 19.30
N LYS A 107 -3.51 -5.62 20.13
CA LYS A 107 -3.61 -4.20 19.82
C LYS A 107 -2.22 -3.59 19.58
N ASN A 108 -1.28 -3.87 20.48
CA ASN A 108 0.06 -3.29 20.45
C ASN A 108 0.95 -3.91 19.37
N PHE A 109 0.80 -5.21 19.09
CA PHE A 109 1.64 -5.92 18.12
C PHE A 109 1.10 -5.89 16.69
N ILE A 110 -0.20 -5.65 16.50
CA ILE A 110 -0.81 -5.72 15.16
C ILE A 110 -1.60 -4.46 14.85
N SER A 111 -2.59 -4.09 15.67
CA SER A 111 -3.52 -3.02 15.31
C SER A 111 -2.88 -1.64 15.22
N GLU A 112 -2.10 -1.23 16.23
CA GLU A 112 -1.41 0.07 16.22
C GLU A 112 -0.28 0.12 15.18
N PRO A 113 0.57 -0.92 15.02
CA PRO A 113 1.55 -0.95 13.93
C PRO A 113 0.92 -0.86 12.53
N ALA A 114 -0.17 -1.60 12.27
CA ALA A 114 -0.85 -1.54 10.98
C ALA A 114 -1.39 -0.12 10.68
N ARG A 115 -2.00 0.51 11.69
CA ARG A 115 -2.47 1.91 11.61
C ARG A 115 -1.31 2.89 11.37
N ALA A 116 -0.20 2.74 12.07
CA ALA A 116 0.96 3.60 11.93
C ALA A 116 1.60 3.47 10.54
N VAL A 117 1.79 2.24 10.05
CA VAL A 117 2.31 1.97 8.71
C VAL A 117 1.38 2.53 7.63
N ARG A 118 0.07 2.40 7.80
CA ARG A 118 -0.91 2.99 6.87
C ARG A 118 -0.76 4.52 6.81
N SER A 119 -0.72 5.18 7.96
CA SER A 119 -0.54 6.65 8.03
C SER A 119 0.79 7.10 7.39
N LEU A 120 1.87 6.35 7.61
CA LEU A 120 3.15 6.61 6.95
C LEU A 120 3.05 6.46 5.43
N LYS A 121 2.39 5.40 4.95
CA LYS A 121 2.16 5.19 3.51
C LYS A 121 1.36 6.34 2.91
N GLU A 122 0.30 6.80 3.56
CA GLU A 122 -0.53 7.93 3.08
C GLU A 122 0.31 9.21 2.95
N GLN A 123 1.17 9.50 3.93
CA GLN A 123 2.10 10.62 3.86
C GLN A 123 3.13 10.46 2.72
N GLN A 124 3.65 9.26 2.52
CA GLN A 124 4.61 8.97 1.45
C GLN A 124 3.98 9.09 0.06
N LEU A 125 2.75 8.62 -0.13
CA LEU A 125 2.03 8.78 -1.40
C LEU A 125 1.90 10.26 -1.74
N LYS A 126 1.51 11.12 -0.79
CA LYS A 126 1.38 12.56 -1.02
C LYS A 126 2.69 13.16 -1.58
N ARG A 127 3.83 12.86 -0.95
CA ARG A 127 5.14 13.32 -1.40
C ARG A 127 5.50 12.78 -2.79
N CYS A 128 5.22 11.51 -3.04
CA CYS A 128 5.50 10.85 -4.32
C CYS A 128 4.65 11.46 -5.46
N VAL A 129 3.37 11.72 -5.22
CA VAL A 129 2.47 12.37 -6.17
C VAL A 129 2.96 13.78 -6.49
N ASP A 130 3.27 14.59 -5.47
CA ASP A 130 3.75 15.97 -5.66
C ASP A 130 5.03 16.01 -6.53
N GLN A 131 5.99 15.12 -6.24
CA GLN A 131 7.24 15.02 -7.01
C GLN A 131 7.01 14.51 -8.44
N LEU A 132 6.18 13.47 -8.60
CA LEU A 132 5.87 12.89 -9.91
C LEU A 132 5.14 13.90 -10.80
N THR A 133 4.17 14.63 -10.25
CA THR A 133 3.46 15.68 -10.98
C THR A 133 4.42 16.75 -11.47
N LYS A 134 5.36 17.21 -10.63
CA LYS A 134 6.39 18.18 -11.03
C LYS A 134 7.22 17.67 -12.22
N ILE A 135 7.76 16.45 -12.13
CA ILE A 135 8.56 15.84 -13.19
C ILE A 135 7.72 15.67 -14.47
N GLN A 136 6.47 15.25 -14.35
CA GLN A 136 5.57 15.06 -15.48
C GLN A 136 5.30 16.39 -16.20
N THR A 137 5.10 17.49 -15.47
CA THR A 137 4.93 18.84 -16.04
C THR A 137 6.20 19.33 -16.73
N GLU A 138 7.38 19.15 -16.12
CA GLU A 138 8.66 19.53 -16.75
C GLU A 138 8.89 18.78 -18.08
N LEU A 139 8.57 17.48 -18.12
CA LEU A 139 8.64 16.69 -19.35
C LEU A 139 7.64 17.16 -20.41
N GLN A 140 6.42 17.50 -20.01
CA GLN A 140 5.41 18.04 -20.93
C GLN A 140 5.88 19.35 -21.59
N GLU A 141 6.45 20.28 -20.81
CA GLU A 141 6.99 21.53 -21.36
C GLU A 141 8.19 21.27 -22.28
N THR A 142 9.10 20.35 -21.89
CA THR A 142 10.23 19.96 -22.75
C THR A 142 9.76 19.41 -24.11
N VAL A 143 8.74 18.55 -24.12
CA VAL A 143 8.17 17.99 -25.35
C VAL A 143 7.50 19.07 -26.20
N LYS A 144 6.79 20.01 -25.58
CA LYS A 144 6.16 21.15 -26.25
C LYS A 144 7.21 22.06 -26.89
N ASP A 145 8.33 22.32 -26.23
CA ASP A 145 9.42 23.12 -26.79
C ASP A 145 10.15 22.39 -27.92
N LEU A 146 10.35 21.07 -27.80
CA LEU A 146 10.87 20.24 -28.88
C LEU A 146 9.96 20.30 -30.13
N VAL A 147 8.65 20.25 -29.95
CA VAL A 147 7.67 20.39 -31.04
C VAL A 147 7.80 21.74 -31.75
N LYS A 148 7.94 22.83 -30.99
CA LYS A 148 8.19 24.18 -31.56
C LYS A 148 9.52 24.24 -32.29
N GLY A 149 10.59 23.70 -31.69
CA GLY A 149 11.93 23.67 -32.27
C GLY A 149 11.96 22.90 -33.59
N LYS A 150 11.34 21.72 -33.63
CA LYS A 150 11.18 20.92 -34.84
C LYS A 150 10.43 21.67 -35.94
N LYS A 151 9.36 22.40 -35.59
CA LYS A 151 8.62 23.22 -36.57
C LYS A 151 9.51 24.30 -37.17
N LYS A 152 10.24 25.05 -36.35
CA LYS A 152 11.18 26.09 -36.80
C LYS A 152 12.28 25.51 -37.70
N TYR A 153 12.82 24.36 -37.33
CA TYR A 153 13.83 23.66 -38.14
C TYR A 153 13.33 23.38 -39.55
N PHE A 154 12.14 22.78 -39.70
CA PHE A 154 11.56 22.49 -41.02
C PHE A 154 11.26 23.75 -41.83
N GLU A 155 10.78 24.81 -41.19
CA GLU A 155 10.54 26.09 -41.87
C GLU A 155 11.85 26.67 -42.44
N THR A 156 12.93 26.67 -41.64
CA THR A 156 14.26 27.14 -42.08
C THR A 156 14.87 26.24 -43.17
N GLU A 157 14.75 24.92 -43.03
CA GLU A 157 15.21 23.94 -44.02
C GLU A 157 14.52 24.17 -45.37
N GLN A 158 13.20 24.35 -45.38
CA GLN A 158 12.43 24.62 -46.59
C GLN A 158 12.84 25.94 -47.26
N MET A 159 13.04 27.01 -46.46
CA MET A 159 13.55 28.28 -47.00
C MET A 159 14.94 28.14 -47.62
N ALA A 160 15.85 27.40 -46.96
CA ALA A 160 17.19 27.16 -47.47
C ALA A 160 17.18 26.40 -48.80
N HIS A 161 16.30 25.39 -48.94
CA HIS A 161 16.09 24.68 -50.20
C HIS A 161 15.59 25.61 -51.30
N ALA A 162 14.56 26.43 -51.03
CA ALA A 162 14.02 27.37 -52.01
C ALA A 162 15.06 28.40 -52.50
N VAL A 163 15.92 28.90 -51.60
CA VAL A 163 17.02 29.81 -51.97
C VAL A 163 18.06 29.11 -52.86
N ARG A 164 18.42 27.86 -52.54
CA ARG A 164 19.35 27.07 -53.38
C ARG A 164 18.79 26.82 -54.76
N GLU A 165 17.53 26.39 -54.87
CA GLU A 165 16.87 26.17 -56.16
C GLU A 165 16.82 27.44 -57.01
N LYS A 166 16.52 28.59 -56.40
CA LYS A 166 16.54 29.88 -57.09
C LYS A 166 17.94 30.24 -57.62
N ALA A 167 18.98 30.06 -56.80
CA ALA A 167 20.35 30.31 -57.21
C ALA A 167 20.80 29.40 -58.36
N ASP A 168 20.41 28.12 -58.33
CA ASP A 168 20.70 27.15 -59.40
C ASP A 168 20.00 27.53 -60.72
N ILE A 169 18.75 27.98 -60.65
CA ILE A 169 18.01 28.48 -61.83
C ILE A 169 18.70 29.70 -62.41
N GLU A 170 19.04 30.70 -61.58
CA GLU A 170 19.73 31.92 -62.02
C GLU A 170 21.10 31.61 -62.65
N ALA A 171 21.86 30.66 -62.08
CA ALA A 171 23.15 30.23 -62.63
C ALA A 171 22.99 29.58 -64.02
N LYS A 172 22.00 28.69 -64.18
CA LYS A 172 21.69 28.05 -65.48
C LYS A 172 21.26 29.07 -66.52
N SER A 173 20.39 30.03 -66.16
CA SER A 173 19.94 31.09 -67.07
C SER A 173 21.09 32.01 -67.51
N LYS A 174 22.05 32.32 -66.62
CA LYS A 174 23.24 33.09 -67.00
C LYS A 174 24.12 32.31 -67.98
N LEU A 175 24.34 31.02 -67.76
CA LEU A 175 25.14 30.19 -68.66
C LEU A 175 24.52 30.09 -70.06
N SER A 176 23.19 29.98 -70.18
CA SER A 176 22.50 29.96 -71.47
C SER A 176 22.54 31.28 -72.24
N LEU A 177 22.86 32.41 -71.59
CA LEU A 177 23.02 33.71 -72.26
C LEU A 177 24.38 33.86 -72.95
N PHE A 178 25.33 32.95 -72.69
CA PHE A 178 26.68 32.97 -73.26
C PHE A 178 26.91 31.87 -74.32
N GLN A 179 25.85 31.15 -74.73
CA GLN A 179 25.84 30.17 -75.82
C GLN A 179 24.98 30.68 -76.97
#